data_AF-A0A259S0N8-F1
#
_entry.id   AF-A0A259S0N8-F1
#
_cell.length_a   1.000
_cell.length_b   1.000
_cell.length_c   1.000
_cell.angle_alpha   90.00
_cell.angle_beta   90.00
_cell.angle_gamma   90.00
#
_symmetry.space_group_name_H-M   'P 1'
#
loop_
_entity.id
_entity.type
_entity.pdbx_description
1 polymer ?
#
loop_
_entity_poly.entity_id
_entity_poly.type
_entity_poly.pdbx_seq_one_letter_code
_entity_poly.pdbx_strand_id
1 'polypeptide(L)'
;MPFVARRDAIRRKAVERKLIPADIDLSDDEARALIFLPGFSTAGNVSQVAGRGVGMDVVAGSVREMGGFVDLQSEFGKFTRIQLNLPLTQAMTRGILISVGDNQFAIPYKGVVSVTRMTSIQLAEQYASPKPAVTLNGEQYPLFYLGELLRHEPFNANAQEVGVRAVFLFKLGERRFAVQVDHQLGGIQLFVKSLGPQLGRIPGLSGATISDDGNVILVLELFELVRQFQRRDDRHLDLTAQVSVRRRPVVLVVDDSLTVRKVTARTLERNNLDVILARDGVEALGFLHEQKPDVVLTDIEMPRMDG
;
A
#
# COMPACT_ATOMS: atom_id res chain seq x y z
N MET A 1 -16.83 36.89 3.37
CA MET A 1 -18.22 36.66 2.88
C MET A 1 -18.67 35.29 3.35
N PRO A 2 -19.93 35.11 3.77
CA PRO A 2 -20.37 33.87 4.39
C PRO A 2 -20.26 32.71 3.39
N PHE A 3 -19.93 31.53 3.91
CA PHE A 3 -19.84 30.26 3.18
C PHE A 3 -21.23 29.88 2.66
N VAL A 4 -21.67 30.49 1.57
CA VAL A 4 -22.94 30.17 0.92
C VAL A 4 -22.64 29.37 -0.33
N ALA A 5 -22.99 28.09 -0.26
CA ALA A 5 -22.78 27.09 -1.30
C ALA A 5 -23.71 27.35 -2.50
N ARG A 6 -23.45 28.39 -3.30
CA ARG A 6 -24.19 28.62 -4.55
C ARG A 6 -23.85 27.52 -5.55
N ARG A 7 -24.83 26.69 -5.93
CA ARG A 7 -24.69 25.60 -6.91
C ARG A 7 -23.92 26.03 -8.16
N ASP A 8 -24.28 27.17 -8.74
CA ASP A 8 -23.64 27.69 -9.95
C ASP A 8 -22.19 28.14 -9.72
N ALA A 9 -21.88 28.66 -8.53
CA ALA A 9 -20.52 29.04 -8.16
C ALA A 9 -19.64 27.80 -7.92
N ILE A 10 -20.20 26.78 -7.29
CA ILE A 10 -19.56 25.50 -7.03
C ILE A 10 -19.27 24.76 -8.33
N ARG A 11 -20.29 24.61 -9.19
CA ARG A 11 -20.16 23.96 -10.51
C ARG A 11 -19.11 24.67 -11.36
N ARG A 12 -19.19 26.01 -11.45
CA ARG A 12 -18.22 26.81 -12.22
C ARG A 12 -16.80 26.62 -11.71
N LYS A 13 -16.61 26.59 -10.39
CA LYS A 13 -15.28 26.35 -9.79
C LYS A 13 -14.79 24.91 -9.99
N ALA A 14 -15.69 23.93 -9.95
CA ALA A 14 -15.37 22.52 -10.19
C ALA A 14 -14.93 22.28 -11.65
N VAL A 15 -15.60 22.91 -12.62
CA VAL A 15 -15.24 22.89 -14.04
C VAL A 15 -13.91 23.61 -14.29
N GLU A 16 -13.72 24.82 -13.73
CA GLU A 16 -12.46 25.57 -13.82
C GLU A 16 -11.26 24.74 -13.33
N ARG A 17 -11.47 23.95 -12.28
CA ARG A 17 -10.45 23.07 -11.67
C ARG A 17 -10.37 21.68 -12.29
N LYS A 18 -11.11 21.40 -13.37
CA LYS A 18 -11.15 20.09 -14.06
C LYS A 18 -11.54 18.92 -13.13
N LEU A 19 -12.30 19.20 -12.07
CA LEU A 19 -12.82 18.16 -11.16
C LEU A 19 -14.04 17.44 -11.75
N ILE A 20 -14.77 18.12 -12.64
CA ILE A 20 -15.91 17.57 -13.39
C ILE A 20 -15.89 18.09 -14.84
N PRO A 21 -16.38 17.31 -15.83
CA PRO A 21 -16.72 17.78 -17.17
C PRO A 21 -17.78 18.90 -17.16
N ALA A 22 -17.73 19.81 -18.13
CA ALA A 22 -18.60 20.99 -18.20
C ALA A 22 -20.07 20.67 -18.53
N ASP A 23 -20.29 19.54 -19.18
CA ASP A 23 -21.55 19.04 -19.74
C ASP A 23 -22.37 18.18 -18.76
N ILE A 24 -21.84 17.89 -17.57
CA ILE A 24 -22.59 17.16 -16.54
C ILE A 24 -23.63 18.08 -15.89
N ASP A 25 -24.88 17.62 -15.88
CA ASP A 25 -25.93 18.20 -15.07
C ASP A 25 -25.90 17.55 -13.68
N LEU A 26 -25.77 18.36 -12.63
CA LEU A 26 -25.63 17.90 -11.26
C LEU A 26 -26.88 18.25 -10.47
N SER A 27 -27.36 17.30 -9.68
CA SER A 27 -28.30 17.61 -8.60
C SER A 27 -27.66 18.53 -7.55
N ASP A 28 -28.49 19.20 -6.75
CA ASP A 28 -27.99 20.08 -5.70
C ASP A 28 -27.14 19.35 -4.65
N ASP A 29 -27.43 18.06 -4.40
CA ASP A 29 -26.67 17.21 -3.48
C ASP A 29 -25.29 16.85 -4.06
N GLU A 30 -25.23 16.47 -5.33
CA GLU A 30 -23.96 16.17 -6.02
C GLU A 30 -23.08 17.42 -6.13
N ALA A 31 -23.67 18.58 -6.42
CA ALA A 31 -22.95 19.83 -6.40
C ALA A 31 -22.38 20.12 -5.00
N ARG A 32 -23.17 19.92 -3.93
CA ARG A 32 -22.69 20.12 -2.55
C ARG A 32 -21.57 19.16 -2.16
N ALA A 33 -21.58 17.92 -2.65
CA ALA A 33 -20.52 16.94 -2.39
C ALA A 33 -19.14 17.40 -2.89
N LEU A 34 -19.09 18.21 -3.95
CA LEU A 34 -17.84 18.77 -4.50
C LEU A 34 -17.10 19.67 -3.51
N ILE A 35 -17.80 20.23 -2.51
CA ILE A 35 -17.20 21.09 -1.50
C ILE A 35 -16.21 20.32 -0.60
N PHE A 36 -16.36 19.00 -0.50
CA PHE A 36 -15.48 18.14 0.29
C PHE A 36 -14.30 17.57 -0.51
N LEU A 37 -14.15 17.93 -1.80
CA LEU A 37 -13.02 17.49 -2.61
C LEU A 37 -11.74 18.23 -2.22
N PRO A 38 -10.57 17.55 -2.25
CA PRO A 38 -9.30 18.17 -1.92
C PRO A 38 -9.03 19.46 -2.69
N GLY A 39 -8.67 20.51 -1.96
CA GLY A 39 -8.37 21.83 -2.53
C GLY A 39 -9.59 22.59 -3.08
N PHE A 40 -10.82 22.10 -2.93
CA PHE A 40 -12.01 22.83 -3.36
C PHE A 40 -12.28 24.05 -2.46
N SER A 41 -12.33 25.24 -3.04
CA SER A 41 -12.70 26.48 -2.34
C SER A 41 -13.32 27.48 -3.32
N THR A 42 -14.39 28.14 -2.89
CA THR A 42 -15.06 29.21 -3.63
C THR A 42 -14.46 30.60 -3.33
N ALA A 43 -13.44 30.70 -2.46
CA ALA A 43 -12.81 31.97 -2.12
C ALA A 43 -11.90 32.47 -3.27
N GLY A 44 -12.16 33.69 -3.76
CA GLY A 44 -11.43 34.29 -4.88
C GLY A 44 -10.09 34.94 -4.52
N ASN A 45 -9.85 35.30 -3.25
CA ASN A 45 -8.61 35.91 -2.77
C ASN A 45 -8.22 35.35 -1.40
N VAL A 46 -6.92 35.06 -1.21
CA VAL A 46 -6.34 34.68 0.08
C VAL A 46 -6.14 35.97 0.90
N SER A 47 -7.06 36.27 1.81
CA SER A 47 -6.86 37.40 2.74
C SER A 47 -5.97 36.97 3.91
N GLN A 48 -5.12 37.87 4.41
CA GLN A 48 -4.14 37.59 5.48
C GLN A 48 -4.77 37.17 6.83
N VAL A 49 -6.09 37.30 7.00
CA VAL A 49 -6.83 36.81 8.19
C VAL A 49 -7.45 35.42 7.96
N ALA A 50 -7.43 34.91 6.72
CA ALA A 50 -7.90 33.57 6.33
C ALA A 50 -6.76 32.53 6.24
N GLY A 51 -5.56 32.87 6.76
CA GLY A 51 -4.31 32.14 6.57
C GLY A 51 -4.07 30.88 7.41
N ARG A 52 -5.10 30.30 8.03
CA ARG A 52 -5.00 28.93 8.61
C ARG A 52 -5.92 27.92 7.92
N GLY A 53 -6.61 28.34 6.85
CA GLY A 53 -7.75 27.66 6.22
C GLY A 53 -7.66 26.14 6.19
N VAL A 54 -8.26 25.50 7.20
CA VAL A 54 -8.55 24.07 7.18
C VAL A 54 -9.70 23.91 6.19
N GLY A 55 -9.40 23.40 5.00
CA GLY A 55 -10.40 23.19 3.97
C GLY A 55 -11.47 22.18 4.42
N MET A 56 -12.64 22.22 3.77
CA MET A 56 -13.72 21.28 4.09
C MET A 56 -13.37 19.83 3.76
N ASP A 57 -12.36 19.61 2.91
CA ASP A 57 -11.69 18.34 2.68
C ASP A 57 -11.00 17.82 3.93
N VAL A 58 -10.29 18.69 4.67
CA VAL A 58 -9.63 18.32 5.92
C VAL A 58 -10.66 18.05 7.02
N VAL A 59 -11.70 18.88 7.13
CA VAL A 59 -12.80 18.66 8.10
C VAL A 59 -13.49 17.32 7.83
N ALA A 60 -13.85 17.05 6.57
CA ALA A 60 -14.46 15.77 6.19
C ALA A 60 -13.49 14.58 6.40
N GLY A 61 -12.19 14.78 6.16
CA GLY A 61 -11.15 13.80 6.44
C GLY A 61 -11.10 13.41 7.92
N SER A 62 -10.98 14.38 8.82
CA SER A 62 -10.93 14.13 10.28
C SER A 62 -12.19 13.44 10.80
N VAL A 63 -13.37 13.80 10.27
CA VAL A 63 -14.64 13.17 10.65
C VAL A 63 -14.72 11.72 10.17
N ARG A 64 -14.24 11.42 8.95
CA ARG A 64 -14.15 10.05 8.43
C ARG A 64 -13.14 9.20 9.20
N GLU A 65 -12.01 9.77 9.62
CA GLU A 65 -11.03 9.06 10.47
C GLU A 65 -11.62 8.62 11.82
N MET A 66 -12.60 9.36 12.32
CA MET A 66 -13.37 9.01 13.52
C MET A 66 -14.55 8.06 13.23
N GLY A 67 -14.68 7.56 11.99
CA GLY A 67 -15.78 6.69 11.56
C GLY A 67 -17.12 7.40 11.37
N GLY A 68 -17.10 8.73 11.28
CA GLY A 68 -18.29 9.57 11.05
C GLY A 68 -18.42 10.07 9.62
N PHE A 69 -19.41 10.93 9.39
CA PHE A 69 -19.62 11.63 8.12
C PHE A 69 -20.14 13.05 8.31
N VAL A 70 -20.03 13.88 7.27
CA VAL A 70 -20.43 15.28 7.28
C VAL A 70 -21.53 15.50 6.25
N ASP A 71 -22.66 16.07 6.68
CA ASP A 71 -23.73 16.56 5.81
C ASP A 71 -23.72 18.08 5.71
N LEU A 72 -24.09 18.60 4.53
CA LEU A 72 -24.21 20.03 4.27
C LEU A 72 -25.58 20.35 3.65
N GLN A 73 -26.32 21.23 4.30
CA GLN A 73 -27.54 21.85 3.79
C GLN A 73 -27.34 23.37 3.72
N SER A 74 -27.71 24.01 2.62
CA SER A 74 -27.55 25.46 2.47
C SER A 74 -28.66 26.01 1.58
N GLU A 75 -29.25 27.12 1.98
CA GLU A 75 -30.20 27.89 1.19
C GLU A 75 -29.76 29.35 1.17
N PHE A 76 -29.57 29.89 -0.05
CA PHE A 76 -29.01 31.22 -0.24
C PHE A 76 -29.86 32.29 0.46
N GLY A 77 -29.19 33.16 1.22
CA GLY A 77 -29.85 34.25 1.96
C GLY A 77 -30.67 33.79 3.17
N LYS A 78 -30.81 32.48 3.42
CA LYS A 78 -31.53 31.94 4.58
C LYS A 78 -30.61 31.29 5.60
N PHE A 79 -29.96 30.18 5.25
CA PHE A 79 -29.12 29.44 6.21
C PHE A 79 -28.04 28.61 5.53
N THR A 80 -27.07 28.18 6.32
CA THR A 80 -26.16 27.07 6.02
C THR A 80 -26.01 26.23 7.27
N ARG A 81 -26.23 24.92 7.16
CA ARG A 81 -26.15 23.93 8.22
C ARG A 81 -25.13 22.86 7.83
N ILE A 82 -24.13 22.69 8.67
CA ILE A 82 -23.16 21.59 8.60
C ILE A 82 -23.48 20.65 9.76
N GLN A 83 -23.78 19.39 9.47
CA GLN A 83 -24.05 18.37 10.48
C GLN A 83 -22.91 17.36 10.48
N LEU A 84 -22.29 17.17 11.65
CA LEU A 84 -21.24 16.19 11.86
C LEU A 84 -21.87 14.98 12.57
N ASN A 85 -21.95 13.86 11.87
CA ASN A 85 -22.46 12.62 12.44
C ASN A 85 -21.26 11.78 12.89
N LEU A 86 -21.01 11.77 14.20
CA LEU A 86 -19.92 10.99 14.81
C LEU A 86 -20.52 9.82 15.58
N PRO A 87 -19.97 8.60 15.43
CA PRO A 87 -20.41 7.49 16.26
C PRO A 87 -20.03 7.76 17.73
N LEU A 88 -20.95 7.46 18.65
CA LEU A 88 -20.74 7.64 20.10
C LEU A 88 -19.53 6.84 20.61
N THR A 89 -19.22 5.74 19.93
CA THR A 89 -18.07 4.89 20.18
C THR A 89 -17.35 4.60 18.88
N GLN A 90 -16.01 4.67 18.91
CA GLN A 90 -15.20 4.09 17.83
C GLN A 90 -15.55 2.59 17.74
N ALA A 91 -15.79 2.08 16.53
CA ALA A 91 -16.33 0.73 16.34
C ALA A 91 -15.44 -0.33 17.01
N MET A 92 -15.90 -0.89 18.13
CA MET A 92 -15.21 -1.98 18.80
C MET A 92 -15.26 -3.22 17.90
N THR A 93 -14.10 -3.63 17.41
CA THR A 93 -13.96 -4.85 16.62
C THR A 93 -13.29 -5.90 17.49
N ARG A 94 -13.75 -7.15 17.46
CA ARG A 94 -13.03 -8.23 18.10
C ARG A 94 -11.89 -8.68 17.18
N GLY A 95 -10.77 -9.07 17.77
CA GLY A 95 -9.66 -9.68 17.06
C GLY A 95 -8.99 -10.79 17.85
N ILE A 96 -7.96 -11.34 17.25
CA ILE A 96 -7.16 -12.43 17.79
C ILE A 96 -5.74 -11.91 17.93
N LEU A 97 -5.22 -11.99 19.15
CA LEU A 97 -3.83 -11.69 19.44
C LEU A 97 -2.98 -12.90 19.05
N ILE A 98 -1.93 -12.64 18.27
CA ILE A 98 -1.00 -13.64 17.75
C ILE A 98 0.43 -13.16 17.93
N SER A 99 1.40 -14.07 17.83
CA SER A 99 2.81 -13.70 17.67
C SER A 99 3.45 -14.39 16.48
N VAL A 100 4.47 -13.71 15.94
CA VAL A 100 5.39 -14.21 14.93
C VAL A 100 6.79 -13.80 15.36
N GLY A 101 7.64 -14.78 15.67
CA GLY A 101 8.83 -14.58 16.50
C GLY A 101 8.49 -13.79 17.77
N ASP A 102 9.31 -12.78 18.08
CA ASP A 102 9.15 -11.95 19.29
C ASP A 102 8.09 -10.84 19.17
N ASN A 103 7.46 -10.68 18.00
CA ASN A 103 6.53 -9.58 17.73
C ASN A 103 5.08 -10.03 17.85
N GLN A 104 4.26 -9.22 18.52
CA GLN A 104 2.82 -9.44 18.67
C GLN A 104 2.01 -8.60 17.68
N PHE A 105 0.94 -9.20 17.16
CA PHE A 105 0.03 -8.58 16.21
C PHE A 105 -1.41 -8.94 16.55
N ALA A 106 -2.35 -8.14 16.06
CA ALA A 106 -3.77 -8.43 16.14
C ALA A 106 -4.34 -8.68 14.74
N ILE A 107 -5.17 -9.70 14.60
CA ILE A 107 -5.94 -9.98 13.38
C ILE A 107 -7.43 -9.79 13.70
N PRO A 108 -8.17 -8.92 12.99
CA PRO A 108 -9.62 -8.84 13.15
C PRO A 108 -10.29 -10.19 12.84
N TYR A 109 -11.37 -10.55 13.56
CA TYR A 109 -12.13 -11.79 13.24
C TYR A 109 -12.80 -11.76 11.86
N LYS A 110 -12.85 -10.60 11.21
CA LYS A 110 -13.51 -10.41 9.93
C LYS A 110 -12.93 -11.40 8.89
N GLY A 111 -13.79 -12.28 8.39
CA GLY A 111 -13.42 -13.29 7.39
C GLY A 111 -12.79 -14.56 7.96
N VAL A 112 -12.52 -14.68 9.27
CA VAL A 112 -12.09 -15.95 9.89
C VAL A 112 -13.28 -16.91 9.91
N VAL A 113 -13.15 -18.04 9.23
CA VAL A 113 -14.14 -19.13 9.22
C VAL A 113 -13.85 -20.15 10.31
N SER A 114 -12.58 -20.52 10.47
CA SER A 114 -12.16 -21.54 11.42
C SER A 114 -10.70 -21.36 11.80
N VAL A 115 -10.32 -21.92 12.94
CA VAL A 115 -8.92 -22.04 13.37
C VAL A 115 -8.65 -23.51 13.62
N THR A 116 -7.77 -24.09 12.82
CA THR A 116 -7.32 -25.47 12.99
C THR A 116 -5.95 -25.50 13.65
N ARG A 117 -5.63 -26.63 14.27
CA ARG A 117 -4.34 -26.87 14.92
C ARG A 117 -3.60 -27.94 14.14
N MET A 118 -2.36 -27.64 13.75
CA MET A 118 -1.52 -28.55 12.98
C MET A 118 -0.18 -28.74 13.67
N THR A 119 0.31 -29.97 13.70
CA THR A 119 1.65 -30.27 14.22
C THR A 119 2.73 -29.79 13.24
N SER A 120 3.96 -29.62 13.72
CA SER A 120 5.10 -29.31 12.85
C SER A 120 5.28 -30.32 11.70
N ILE A 121 4.96 -31.60 11.92
CA ILE A 121 5.02 -32.66 10.90
C ILE A 121 3.96 -32.42 9.82
N GLN A 122 2.70 -32.21 10.22
CA GLN A 122 1.61 -31.95 9.28
C GLN A 122 1.86 -30.68 8.45
N LEU A 123 2.43 -29.64 9.06
CA LEU A 123 2.80 -28.42 8.34
C LEU A 123 3.95 -28.67 7.37
N ALA A 124 4.98 -29.42 7.77
CA ALA A 124 6.09 -29.77 6.89
C ALA A 124 5.61 -30.54 5.65
N GLU A 125 4.66 -31.46 5.81
CA GLU A 125 4.02 -32.17 4.69
C GLU A 125 3.29 -31.20 3.74
N GLN A 126 2.54 -30.22 4.28
CA GLN A 126 1.86 -29.24 3.42
C GLN A 126 2.83 -28.32 2.68
N TYR A 127 3.86 -27.82 3.37
CA TYR A 127 4.86 -26.91 2.77
C TYR A 127 5.85 -27.62 1.84
N ALA A 128 5.90 -28.95 1.83
CA ALA A 128 6.63 -29.71 0.81
C ALA A 128 5.94 -29.67 -0.57
N SER A 129 4.65 -29.34 -0.63
CA SER A 129 3.90 -29.14 -1.88
C SER A 129 4.27 -27.79 -2.53
N PRO A 130 4.39 -27.71 -3.87
CA PRO A 130 4.56 -26.43 -4.56
C PRO A 130 3.35 -25.49 -4.42
N LYS A 131 2.19 -26.02 -4.02
CA LYS A 131 0.98 -25.26 -3.69
C LYS A 131 0.44 -25.75 -2.35
N PRO A 132 1.02 -25.29 -1.23
CA PRO A 132 0.56 -25.67 0.11
C PRO A 132 -0.92 -25.31 0.30
N ALA A 133 -1.70 -26.21 0.89
CA ALA A 133 -3.12 -25.97 1.13
C ALA A 133 -3.66 -26.77 2.32
N VAL A 134 -4.73 -26.29 2.94
CA VAL A 134 -5.47 -26.99 3.99
C VAL A 134 -6.89 -27.25 3.50
N THR A 135 -7.43 -28.44 3.76
CA THR A 135 -8.80 -28.80 3.37
C THR A 135 -9.72 -28.73 4.59
N LEU A 136 -10.85 -28.04 4.45
CA LEU A 136 -11.94 -28.04 5.43
C LEU A 136 -13.26 -28.28 4.70
N ASN A 137 -14.02 -29.30 5.13
CA ASN A 137 -15.33 -29.65 4.53
C ASN A 137 -15.29 -29.81 3.00
N GLY A 138 -14.19 -30.37 2.46
CA GLY A 138 -13.98 -30.53 1.02
C GLY A 138 -13.54 -29.27 0.26
N GLU A 139 -13.47 -28.11 0.92
CA GLU A 139 -12.93 -26.88 0.34
C GLU A 139 -11.43 -26.76 0.62
N GLN A 140 -10.64 -26.43 -0.41
CA GLN A 140 -9.20 -26.18 -0.28
C GLN A 140 -8.88 -24.70 -0.03
N TYR A 141 -8.07 -24.45 0.98
CA TYR A 141 -7.58 -23.13 1.39
C TYR A 141 -6.08 -23.07 1.14
N PRO A 142 -5.59 -22.31 0.15
CA PRO A 142 -4.16 -22.09 -0.05
C PRO A 142 -3.50 -21.61 1.23
N LEU A 143 -2.42 -22.26 1.65
CA LEU A 143 -1.77 -22.07 2.95
C LEU A 143 -0.56 -21.14 2.82
N PHE A 144 -0.49 -20.15 3.72
CA PHE A 144 0.60 -19.19 3.82
C PHE A 144 1.16 -19.14 5.24
N TYR A 145 2.45 -18.87 5.38
CA TYR A 145 3.07 -18.59 6.67
C TYR A 145 3.09 -17.08 6.93
N LEU A 146 2.56 -16.63 8.07
CA LEU A 146 2.54 -15.19 8.38
C LEU A 146 3.94 -14.59 8.50
N GLY A 147 4.93 -15.35 8.98
CA GLY A 147 6.32 -14.89 9.00
C GLY A 147 6.85 -14.59 7.61
N GLU A 148 6.49 -15.39 6.61
CA GLU A 148 6.86 -15.17 5.21
C GLU A 148 6.15 -13.95 4.62
N LEU A 149 4.87 -13.77 4.94
CA LEU A 149 4.09 -12.60 4.51
C LEU A 149 4.67 -11.29 5.06
N LEU A 150 5.21 -11.30 6.28
CA LEU A 150 5.72 -10.10 6.97
C LEU A 150 7.23 -9.88 6.76
N ARG A 151 8.05 -10.94 6.75
CA ARG A 151 9.52 -10.88 6.78
C ARG A 151 10.19 -11.47 5.53
N HIS A 152 9.42 -12.09 4.64
CA HIS A 152 9.94 -12.80 3.46
C HIS A 152 10.88 -13.96 3.79
N GLU A 153 10.71 -14.53 4.99
CA GLU A 153 11.41 -15.74 5.43
C GLU A 153 10.45 -16.92 5.31
N PRO A 154 10.73 -17.91 4.45
CA PRO A 154 9.85 -19.06 4.27
C PRO A 154 9.80 -19.91 5.54
N PHE A 155 8.71 -20.65 5.70
CA PHE A 155 8.57 -21.57 6.82
C PHE A 155 9.65 -22.65 6.77
N ASN A 156 10.48 -22.72 7.81
CA ASN A 156 11.49 -23.76 7.97
C ASN A 156 11.11 -24.70 9.12
N ALA A 157 10.57 -25.87 8.77
CA ALA A 157 10.16 -26.89 9.73
C ALA A 157 11.30 -27.39 10.63
N ASN A 158 12.56 -27.36 10.14
CA ASN A 158 13.73 -27.85 10.88
C ASN A 158 14.27 -26.81 11.88
N ALA A 159 14.00 -25.52 11.65
CA ALA A 159 14.44 -24.44 12.52
C ALA A 159 13.41 -24.07 13.60
N GLN A 160 12.18 -24.56 13.48
CA GLN A 160 11.14 -24.29 14.46
C GLN A 160 11.07 -25.38 15.54
N GLU A 161 10.75 -24.97 16.77
CA GLU A 161 10.48 -25.90 17.86
C GLU A 161 9.32 -26.86 17.53
N VAL A 162 9.46 -28.11 17.98
CA VAL A 162 8.39 -29.12 17.91
C VAL A 162 7.15 -28.59 18.63
N GLY A 163 6.02 -28.52 17.94
CA GLY A 163 4.80 -28.02 18.56
C GLY A 163 3.58 -28.06 17.66
N VAL A 164 2.50 -27.49 18.18
CA VAL A 164 1.25 -27.31 17.46
C VAL A 164 1.07 -25.84 17.15
N ARG A 165 0.79 -25.51 15.90
CA ARG A 165 0.58 -24.15 15.41
C ARG A 165 -0.88 -23.94 15.04
N ALA A 166 -1.34 -22.71 15.22
CA ALA A 166 -2.67 -22.29 14.78
C ALA A 166 -2.62 -21.94 13.29
N VAL A 167 -3.60 -22.45 12.55
CA VAL A 167 -3.83 -22.15 11.14
C VAL A 167 -5.22 -21.56 11.01
N PHE A 168 -5.28 -20.30 10.64
CA PHE A 168 -6.52 -19.54 10.48
C PHE A 168 -7.04 -19.68 9.06
N LEU A 169 -8.25 -20.20 8.88
CA LEU A 169 -8.90 -20.32 7.58
C LEU A 169 -9.79 -19.09 7.36
N PHE A 170 -9.58 -18.40 6.24
CA PHE A 170 -10.29 -17.20 5.86
C PHE A 170 -11.16 -17.41 4.64
N LYS A 171 -12.35 -16.79 4.63
CA LYS A 171 -13.23 -16.69 3.48
C LYS A 171 -13.88 -15.31 3.44
N LEU A 172 -13.72 -14.59 2.33
CA LEU A 172 -14.35 -13.31 2.08
C LEU A 172 -14.84 -13.25 0.62
N GLY A 173 -16.15 -13.36 0.43
CA GLY A 173 -16.72 -13.64 -0.89
C GLY A 173 -16.19 -14.97 -1.45
N GLU A 174 -15.73 -14.94 -2.70
CA GLU A 174 -15.16 -16.11 -3.38
C GLU A 174 -13.69 -16.40 -3.01
N ARG A 175 -13.03 -15.50 -2.29
CA ARG A 175 -11.62 -15.65 -1.95
C ARG A 175 -11.49 -16.41 -0.63
N ARG A 176 -10.63 -17.43 -0.64
CA ARG A 176 -10.32 -18.26 0.52
C ARG A 176 -8.82 -18.54 0.61
N PHE A 177 -8.29 -18.56 1.82
CA PHE A 177 -6.89 -18.87 2.11
C PHE A 177 -6.73 -19.25 3.58
N ALA A 178 -5.61 -19.87 3.92
CA ALA A 178 -5.23 -20.21 5.28
C ALA A 178 -3.92 -19.51 5.66
N VAL A 179 -3.80 -19.03 6.90
CA VAL A 179 -2.59 -18.41 7.42
C VAL A 179 -2.14 -19.13 8.70
N GLN A 180 -0.95 -19.70 8.66
CA GLN A 180 -0.26 -20.25 9.82
C GLN A 180 0.48 -19.14 10.57
N VAL A 181 0.39 -19.16 11.90
CA VAL A 181 1.14 -18.26 12.80
C VAL A 181 2.02 -19.08 13.75
N ASP A 182 2.95 -18.44 14.46
CA ASP A 182 3.76 -19.14 15.46
C ASP A 182 2.93 -19.45 16.71
N HIS A 183 2.26 -18.43 17.28
CA HIS A 183 1.38 -18.62 18.43
C HIS A 183 0.09 -17.81 18.34
N GLN A 184 -1.01 -18.42 18.80
CA GLN A 184 -2.27 -17.74 19.08
C GLN A 184 -2.34 -17.47 20.58
N LEU A 185 -2.33 -16.21 20.97
CA LEU A 185 -2.26 -15.79 22.38
C LEU A 185 -3.65 -15.63 23.01
N GLY A 186 -4.66 -15.26 22.23
CA GLY A 186 -6.04 -15.15 22.74
C GLY A 186 -6.94 -14.24 21.91
N GLY A 187 -8.15 -14.00 22.39
CA GLY A 187 -9.05 -12.98 21.83
C GLY A 187 -8.81 -11.63 22.50
N ILE A 188 -8.94 -10.54 21.75
CA ILE A 188 -8.78 -9.16 22.25
C ILE A 188 -9.87 -8.25 21.66
N GLN A 189 -10.28 -7.23 22.42
CA GLN A 189 -11.09 -6.13 21.88
C GLN A 189 -10.17 -5.08 21.26
N LEU A 190 -10.39 -4.76 19.99
CA LEU A 190 -9.56 -3.83 19.24
C LEU A 190 -10.21 -2.45 19.19
N PHE A 191 -9.46 -1.46 19.67
CA PHE A 191 -9.71 -0.04 19.43
C PHE A 191 -8.75 0.43 18.34
N VAL A 192 -9.09 0.12 17.09
CA VAL A 192 -8.20 0.37 15.94
C VAL A 192 -8.08 1.86 15.68
N LYS A 193 -6.95 2.45 16.05
CA LYS A 193 -6.59 3.83 15.73
C LYS A 193 -5.86 3.89 14.39
N SER A 194 -6.18 4.92 13.62
CA SER A 194 -5.43 5.25 12.39
C SER A 194 -3.98 5.53 12.73
N LEU A 195 -3.06 5.01 11.91
CA LEU A 195 -1.62 5.26 12.01
C LEU A 195 -1.19 6.54 11.27
N GLY A 196 -2.15 7.34 10.80
CA GLY A 196 -1.89 8.53 10.01
C GLY A 196 -1.50 8.24 8.55
N PRO A 197 -1.34 9.29 7.72
CA PRO A 197 -1.21 9.16 6.28
C PRO A 197 0.11 8.51 5.81
N GLN A 198 1.16 8.54 6.64
CA GLN A 198 2.47 7.95 6.33
C GLN A 198 2.43 6.42 6.42
N LEU A 199 1.75 5.87 7.43
CA LEU A 199 1.68 4.43 7.69
C LEU A 199 0.39 3.79 7.15
N GLY A 200 -0.69 4.55 6.98
CA GLY A 200 -1.96 4.07 6.41
C GLY A 200 -1.86 3.62 4.94
N ARG A 201 -0.71 3.84 4.28
CA ARG A 201 -0.43 3.34 2.93
C ARG A 201 0.26 1.98 2.90
N ILE A 202 0.71 1.46 4.05
CA ILE A 202 1.38 0.16 4.12
C ILE A 202 0.33 -0.94 3.88
N PRO A 203 0.44 -1.71 2.78
CA PRO A 203 -0.52 -2.78 2.50
C PRO A 203 -0.48 -3.83 3.62
N GLY A 204 -1.65 -4.30 4.03
CA GLY A 204 -1.75 -5.30 5.09
C GLY A 204 -1.77 -4.75 6.52
N LEU A 205 -1.72 -3.42 6.69
CA LEU A 205 -1.81 -2.77 8.00
C LEU A 205 -3.09 -1.93 8.10
N SER A 206 -4.00 -2.31 9.01
CA SER A 206 -5.28 -1.64 9.24
C SER A 206 -5.16 -0.47 10.23
N GLY A 207 -4.19 -0.55 11.13
CA GLY A 207 -3.99 0.45 12.18
C GLY A 207 -3.21 -0.13 13.36
N ALA A 208 -3.40 0.46 14.54
CA ALA A 208 -2.88 -0.09 15.78
C ALA A 208 -3.89 0.02 16.92
N THR A 209 -3.75 -0.86 17.91
CA THR A 209 -4.43 -0.78 19.20
C THR A 209 -3.40 -0.72 20.30
N ILE A 210 -3.82 -0.34 21.50
CA ILE A 210 -2.98 -0.36 22.71
C ILE A 210 -3.51 -1.48 23.60
N SER A 211 -2.64 -2.34 24.12
CA SER A 211 -3.01 -3.38 25.09
C SER A 211 -3.30 -2.77 26.47
N ASP A 212 -3.84 -3.59 27.38
CA ASP A 212 -3.94 -3.28 28.81
C ASP A 212 -2.59 -2.89 29.44
N ASP A 213 -1.51 -3.56 29.04
CA ASP A 213 -0.14 -3.25 29.47
C ASP A 213 0.48 -2.02 28.78
N GLY A 214 -0.26 -1.31 27.93
CA GLY A 214 0.22 -0.09 27.25
C GLY A 214 1.06 -0.36 25.99
N ASN A 215 1.27 -1.61 25.60
CA ASN A 215 2.02 -1.95 24.39
C ASN A 215 1.21 -1.65 23.13
N VAL A 216 1.88 -1.13 22.10
CA VAL A 216 1.27 -0.88 20.80
C VAL A 216 1.25 -2.18 19.99
N ILE A 217 0.05 -2.63 19.63
CA ILE A 217 -0.17 -3.82 18.81
C ILE A 217 -0.66 -3.38 17.43
N LEU A 218 0.08 -3.76 16.39
CA LEU A 218 -0.32 -3.52 15.01
C LEU A 218 -1.47 -4.45 14.61
N VAL A 219 -2.47 -3.90 13.93
CA VAL A 219 -3.65 -4.63 13.46
C VAL A 219 -3.48 -4.96 11.98
N LEU A 220 -3.40 -6.25 11.66
CA LEU A 220 -3.09 -6.75 10.33
C LEU A 220 -4.34 -7.06 9.50
N GLU A 221 -4.31 -6.71 8.21
CA GLU A 221 -5.27 -7.13 7.19
C GLU A 221 -4.68 -8.27 6.36
N LEU A 222 -4.92 -9.50 6.79
CA LEU A 222 -4.32 -10.68 6.17
C LEU A 222 -4.69 -10.85 4.70
N PHE A 223 -5.90 -10.43 4.32
CA PHE A 223 -6.32 -10.47 2.92
C PHE A 223 -5.41 -9.65 2.01
N GLU A 224 -5.02 -8.46 2.46
CA GLU A 224 -4.13 -7.58 1.72
C GLU A 224 -2.69 -8.10 1.69
N LEU A 225 -2.22 -8.67 2.81
CA LEU A 225 -0.90 -9.33 2.88
C LEU A 225 -0.81 -10.49 1.89
N VAL A 226 -1.78 -11.40 1.89
CA VAL A 226 -1.81 -12.55 0.97
C VAL A 226 -1.95 -12.09 -0.48
N ARG A 227 -2.81 -11.11 -0.76
CA ARG A 227 -2.96 -10.55 -2.11
C ARG A 227 -1.65 -9.94 -2.62
N GLN A 228 -0.91 -9.25 -1.76
CA GLN A 228 0.38 -8.67 -2.12
C GLN A 228 1.42 -9.74 -2.38
N PHE A 229 1.45 -10.79 -1.55
CA PHE A 229 2.34 -11.93 -1.71
C PHE A 229 2.10 -12.67 -3.03
N GLN A 230 0.84 -13.04 -3.32
CA GLN A 230 0.47 -13.70 -4.58
C GLN A 230 0.81 -12.85 -5.80
N ARG A 231 0.59 -11.53 -5.75
CA ARG A 231 0.98 -10.63 -6.85
C ARG A 231 2.50 -10.59 -7.09
N ARG A 232 3.31 -10.84 -6.07
CA ARG A 232 4.77 -10.94 -6.23
C ARG A 232 5.15 -12.28 -6.82
N ASP A 233 4.55 -13.37 -6.36
CA ASP A 233 4.78 -14.71 -6.90
C ASP A 233 4.29 -14.84 -8.34
N ASP A 234 3.12 -14.30 -8.69
CA ASP A 234 2.63 -14.26 -10.07
C ASP A 234 3.55 -13.43 -10.96
N ARG A 235 4.11 -12.31 -10.44
CA ARG A 235 5.18 -11.58 -11.15
C ARG A 235 6.44 -12.43 -11.24
N HIS A 236 6.79 -13.23 -10.25
CA HIS A 236 7.95 -14.11 -10.28
C HIS A 236 7.74 -15.32 -11.22
N LEU A 237 6.50 -15.79 -11.38
CA LEU A 237 6.06 -16.85 -12.29
C LEU A 237 5.98 -16.35 -13.73
N ASP A 238 5.51 -15.13 -13.99
CA ASP A 238 5.62 -14.49 -15.32
C ASP A 238 7.09 -14.24 -15.70
N LEU A 239 7.95 -14.00 -14.71
CA LEU A 239 9.40 -13.84 -14.90
C LEU A 239 10.17 -15.15 -15.09
N THR A 240 9.56 -16.29 -14.74
CA THR A 240 10.15 -17.63 -14.92
C THR A 240 9.50 -18.42 -16.05
N ALA A 241 8.26 -18.10 -16.43
CA ALA A 241 7.59 -18.63 -17.63
C ALA A 241 8.08 -17.92 -18.91
N GLN A 242 8.64 -16.71 -18.79
CA GLN A 242 9.48 -16.11 -19.80
C GLN A 242 10.96 -16.19 -19.40
N VAL A 243 11.54 -17.39 -19.39
CA VAL A 243 12.97 -17.53 -19.71
C VAL A 243 13.14 -17.21 -21.21
N SER A 244 12.94 -15.95 -21.56
CA SER A 244 14.00 -15.30 -22.31
C SER A 244 15.13 -15.16 -21.30
N VAL A 245 16.34 -15.60 -21.64
CA VAL A 245 17.53 -15.29 -20.86
C VAL A 245 17.48 -13.78 -20.60
N ARG A 246 17.13 -13.36 -19.37
CA ARG A 246 17.20 -11.95 -19.01
C ARG A 246 18.67 -11.63 -18.99
N ARG A 247 19.17 -11.18 -20.15
CA ARG A 247 20.50 -10.62 -20.30
C ARG A 247 20.64 -9.56 -19.20
N ARG A 248 21.79 -9.55 -18.53
CA ARG A 248 22.09 -8.47 -17.59
C ARG A 248 21.91 -7.16 -18.37
N PRO A 249 21.11 -6.22 -17.86
CA PRO A 249 20.92 -4.96 -18.58
C PRO A 249 22.28 -4.30 -18.77
N VAL A 250 22.55 -3.88 -20.01
CA VAL A 250 23.83 -3.29 -20.39
C VAL A 250 23.71 -1.78 -20.27
N VAL A 251 24.58 -1.16 -19.49
CA VAL A 251 24.63 0.30 -19.30
C VAL A 251 25.88 0.85 -19.96
N LEU A 252 25.71 1.81 -20.88
CA LEU A 252 26.81 2.58 -21.44
C LEU A 252 27.03 3.82 -20.57
N VAL A 253 28.17 3.91 -19.91
CA VAL A 253 28.58 5.08 -19.11
C VAL A 253 29.55 5.92 -19.94
N VAL A 254 29.17 7.17 -20.21
CA VAL A 254 29.91 8.13 -21.02
C VAL A 254 30.31 9.29 -20.12
N ASP A 255 31.60 9.39 -19.86
CA ASP A 255 32.16 10.39 -18.94
C ASP A 255 33.64 10.57 -19.28
N ASP A 256 34.10 11.82 -19.37
CA ASP A 256 35.49 12.16 -19.70
C ASP A 256 36.44 11.99 -18.50
N SER A 257 35.90 11.96 -17.28
CA SER A 257 36.62 11.69 -16.04
C SER A 257 36.77 10.20 -15.80
N LEU A 258 38.00 9.71 -15.92
CA LEU A 258 38.37 8.32 -15.62
C LEU A 258 37.91 7.87 -14.23
N THR A 259 37.92 8.77 -13.25
CA THR A 259 37.52 8.49 -11.87
C THR A 259 36.02 8.28 -11.75
N VAL A 260 35.21 9.19 -12.31
CA VAL A 260 33.75 9.09 -12.28
C VAL A 260 33.31 7.83 -13.01
N ARG A 261 33.85 7.61 -14.21
CA ARG A 261 33.58 6.43 -15.03
C ARG A 261 33.82 5.10 -14.30
N LYS A 262 34.95 4.96 -13.58
CA LYS A 262 35.28 3.74 -12.81
C LYS A 262 34.40 3.56 -11.57
N VAL A 263 34.05 4.63 -10.86
CA VAL A 263 33.19 4.57 -9.67
C VAL A 263 31.75 4.23 -10.07
N THR A 264 31.25 4.85 -11.13
CA THR A 264 29.93 4.58 -11.70
C THR A 264 29.85 3.13 -12.19
N ALA A 265 30.86 2.64 -12.94
CA ALA A 265 30.91 1.25 -13.37
C ALA A 265 30.87 0.26 -12.20
N ARG A 266 31.72 0.42 -11.18
CA ARG A 266 31.73 -0.48 -10.01
C ARG A 266 30.40 -0.48 -9.26
N THR A 267 29.74 0.66 -9.20
CA THR A 267 28.43 0.78 -8.55
C THR A 267 27.36 0.04 -9.33
N LEU A 268 27.36 0.16 -10.65
CA LEU A 268 26.42 -0.53 -11.54
C LEU A 268 26.67 -2.05 -11.59
N GLU A 269 27.92 -2.47 -11.70
CA GLU A 269 28.33 -3.89 -11.70
C GLU A 269 27.90 -4.61 -10.41
N ARG A 270 28.04 -3.95 -9.25
CA ARG A 270 27.55 -4.48 -7.95
C ARG A 270 26.04 -4.69 -7.89
N ASN A 271 25.28 -4.06 -8.79
CA ASN A 271 23.84 -4.20 -8.93
C ASN A 271 23.45 -5.12 -10.10
N ASN A 272 24.34 -6.02 -10.50
CA ASN A 272 24.13 -7.04 -11.56
C ASN A 272 23.87 -6.45 -12.96
N LEU A 273 24.47 -5.30 -13.28
CA LEU A 273 24.44 -4.67 -14.60
C LEU A 273 25.77 -4.89 -15.32
N ASP A 274 25.73 -5.14 -16.63
CA ASP A 274 26.94 -5.15 -17.45
C ASP A 274 27.23 -3.72 -17.91
N VAL A 275 28.50 -3.29 -17.88
CA VAL A 275 28.85 -1.88 -18.13
C VAL A 275 29.81 -1.76 -19.31
N ILE A 276 29.48 -0.87 -20.24
CA ILE A 276 30.37 -0.40 -21.31
C ILE A 276 30.82 1.01 -20.94
N LEU A 277 32.10 1.31 -21.14
CA LEU A 277 32.68 2.60 -20.77
C LEU A 277 33.13 3.36 -22.01
N ALA A 278 32.63 4.57 -22.20
CA ALA A 278 33.07 5.52 -23.21
C ALA A 278 33.66 6.77 -22.55
N ARG A 279 34.63 7.42 -23.21
CA ARG A 279 35.32 8.63 -22.70
C ARG A 279 34.73 9.93 -23.22
N ASP A 280 33.86 9.86 -24.22
CA ASP A 280 33.14 11.00 -24.79
C ASP A 280 32.02 10.52 -25.73
N GLY A 281 31.20 11.46 -26.21
CA GLY A 281 30.07 11.17 -27.10
C GLY A 281 30.47 10.50 -28.42
N VAL A 282 31.68 10.75 -28.95
CA VAL A 282 32.14 10.12 -30.20
C VAL A 282 32.39 8.62 -29.99
N GLU A 283 33.08 8.26 -28.92
CA GLU A 283 33.31 6.86 -28.56
C GLU A 283 32.00 6.15 -28.17
N ALA A 284 31.11 6.84 -27.46
CA ALA A 284 29.78 6.34 -27.13
C ALA A 284 28.94 6.03 -28.38
N LEU A 285 28.92 6.94 -29.35
CA LEU A 285 28.21 6.75 -30.61
C LEU A 285 28.75 5.56 -31.41
N GLY A 286 30.07 5.33 -31.34
CA GLY A 286 30.70 4.12 -31.88
C GLY A 286 30.12 2.85 -31.27
N PHE A 287 30.08 2.77 -29.93
CA PHE A 287 29.50 1.61 -29.24
C PHE A 287 28.00 1.43 -29.53
N LEU A 288 27.23 2.52 -29.63
CA LEU A 288 25.80 2.47 -29.95
C LEU A 288 25.50 1.87 -31.33
N HIS A 289 26.43 1.98 -32.29
CA HIS A 289 26.31 1.33 -33.60
C HIS A 289 26.60 -0.18 -33.54
N GLU A 290 27.48 -0.62 -32.65
CA GLU A 290 27.87 -2.03 -32.52
C GLU A 290 26.92 -2.82 -31.61
N GLN A 291 26.51 -2.23 -30.49
CA GLN A 291 25.63 -2.84 -29.51
C GLN A 291 24.64 -1.81 -28.95
N LYS A 292 23.37 -2.17 -28.84
CA LYS A 292 22.35 -1.32 -28.20
C LYS A 292 22.31 -1.58 -26.68
N PRO A 293 22.85 -0.68 -25.83
CA PRO A 293 22.69 -0.76 -24.40
C PRO A 293 21.22 -0.50 -24.02
N ASP A 294 20.82 -0.97 -22.84
CA ASP A 294 19.48 -0.77 -22.31
C ASP A 294 19.33 0.63 -21.67
N VAL A 295 20.44 1.23 -21.19
CA VAL A 295 20.51 2.59 -20.65
C VAL A 295 21.83 3.24 -21.07
N VAL A 296 21.80 4.54 -21.39
CA VAL A 296 22.99 5.38 -21.53
C VAL A 296 23.00 6.38 -20.38
N LEU A 297 24.09 6.39 -19.61
CA LEU A 297 24.39 7.39 -18.58
C LEU A 297 25.49 8.27 -19.14
N THR A 298 25.17 9.51 -19.49
CA THR A 298 26.10 10.45 -20.10
C THR A 298 26.28 11.68 -19.23
N ASP A 299 27.50 12.17 -19.12
CA ASP A 299 27.75 13.54 -18.69
C ASP A 299 27.25 14.51 -19.79
N ILE A 300 26.88 15.73 -19.38
CA ILE A 300 26.33 16.75 -20.26
C ILE A 300 27.46 17.45 -21.02
N GLU A 301 28.55 17.77 -20.33
CA GLU A 301 29.68 18.49 -20.92
C GLU A 301 30.89 17.56 -21.06
N MET A 302 31.22 17.20 -22.30
CA MET A 302 32.36 16.33 -22.60
C MET A 302 33.18 16.85 -23.79
N PRO A 303 34.48 16.55 -23.86
CA PRO A 303 35.30 16.90 -25.01
C PRO A 303 34.82 16.22 -26.30
N ARG A 304 35.03 16.87 -27.45
CA ARG A 304 34.72 16.39 -28.81
C ARG A 304 33.24 16.29 -29.15
N MET A 305 32.41 15.75 -28.26
CA MET A 305 30.96 15.63 -28.41
C MET A 305 30.33 15.56 -27.02
N ASP A 306 29.30 16.39 -26.80
CA ASP A 306 28.45 16.43 -25.61
C ASP A 306 27.48 15.22 -25.55
N GLY A 307 26.77 15.09 -24.43
CA GLY A 307 25.89 13.95 -24.13
C GLY A 307 24.57 13.89 -24.88
#